data_AF-A0A3R6U0Y4-F1
#
_entry.id   AF-A0A3R6U0Y4-F1
#
_cell.length_a   1.000
_cell.length_b   1.000
_cell.length_c   1.000
_cell.angle_alpha   90.00
_cell.angle_beta   90.00
_cell.angle_gamma   90.00
#
_symmetry.space_group_name_H-M   'P 1'
#
loop_
_entity.id
_entity.type
_entity.pdbx_description
1 polymer ?
#
loop_
_entity_poly.entity_id
_entity_poly.type
_entity_poly.pdbx_seq_one_letter_code
_entity_poly.pdbx_strand_id
1 'polypeptide(L)'
;MVDYADIGKRIRACRLAKGMTQEQLANEVGVVVTHISHIETGNSVPSLKTLIDIINALNCSADELLCIEIKKAKPVFDSWMTEQLADCSADEAKIIKETVVNLKKSLRKVYGKSSKYRYD
;
A
#
# COMPACT_ATOMS: atom_id res chain seq x y z
N MET A 1 -4.46 6.76 -14.45
CA MET A 1 -5.07 5.43 -14.57
C MET A 1 -4.65 4.66 -13.34
N VAL A 2 -5.56 3.93 -12.71
CA VAL A 2 -5.29 3.22 -11.45
C VAL A 2 -4.32 2.06 -11.69
N ASP A 3 -3.27 1.96 -10.88
CA ASP A 3 -2.33 0.83 -10.92
C ASP A 3 -2.84 -0.32 -10.01
N TYR A 4 -3.65 -1.20 -10.60
CA TYR A 4 -4.21 -2.36 -9.90
C TYR A 4 -3.15 -3.35 -9.42
N ALA A 5 -1.96 -3.38 -10.05
CA ALA A 5 -0.87 -4.25 -9.60
C ALA A 5 -0.26 -3.73 -8.29
N ASP A 6 -0.18 -2.41 -8.09
CA ASP A 6 0.25 -1.84 -6.81
C ASP A 6 -0.78 -2.08 -5.70
N ILE A 7 -2.07 -1.88 -5.99
CA ILE A 7 -3.17 -2.19 -5.04
C ILE A 7 -3.12 -3.67 -4.63
N GLY A 8 -2.97 -4.59 -5.59
CA GLY A 8 -2.86 -6.02 -5.34
C GLY A 8 -1.69 -6.38 -4.42
N LYS A 9 -0.53 -5.74 -4.63
CA LYS A 9 0.65 -5.92 -3.74
C LYS A 9 0.39 -5.46 -2.32
N ARG A 10 -0.34 -4.35 -2.12
CA ARG A 10 -0.70 -3.85 -0.78
C ARG A 10 -1.67 -4.78 -0.08
N ILE A 11 -2.69 -5.27 -0.78
CA ILE A 11 -3.63 -6.28 -0.26
C ILE A 11 -2.84 -7.50 0.22
N ARG A 12 -1.92 -8.00 -0.61
CA ARG A 12 -1.04 -9.12 -0.25
C ARG A 12 -0.18 -8.79 0.98
N ALA A 13 0.41 -7.61 1.05
CA ALA A 13 1.25 -7.20 2.17
C ALA A 13 0.45 -7.16 3.48
N CYS A 14 -0.74 -6.54 3.49
CA CYS A 14 -1.64 -6.51 4.64
C CYS A 14 -2.07 -7.93 5.05
N ARG A 15 -2.42 -8.80 4.08
CA ARG A 15 -2.77 -10.20 4.35
C ARG A 15 -1.62 -10.95 5.04
N LEU A 16 -0.40 -10.82 4.54
CA LEU A 16 0.78 -11.48 5.10
C LEU A 16 1.13 -10.94 6.48
N ALA A 17 0.99 -9.62 6.72
CA ALA A 17 1.21 -9.02 8.04
C ALA A 17 0.25 -9.57 9.10
N LYS A 18 -0.96 -9.99 8.69
CA LYS A 18 -1.94 -10.67 9.54
C LYS A 18 -1.74 -12.19 9.65
N GLY A 19 -0.73 -12.76 8.99
CA GLY A 19 -0.50 -14.20 8.99
C GLY A 19 -1.57 -15.03 8.28
N MET A 20 -2.39 -14.41 7.42
CA MET A 20 -3.49 -15.08 6.72
C MET A 20 -3.01 -15.75 5.43
N THR A 21 -3.55 -16.92 5.10
CA THR A 21 -3.44 -17.53 3.76
C THR A 21 -4.41 -16.87 2.77
N GLN A 22 -4.19 -17.05 1.47
CA GLN A 22 -5.16 -16.58 0.46
C GLN A 22 -6.52 -17.26 0.62
N GLU A 23 -6.54 -18.52 1.04
CA GLU A 23 -7.76 -19.29 1.29
C GLU A 23 -8.54 -18.73 2.48
N GLN A 24 -7.87 -18.36 3.57
CA GLN A 24 -8.49 -17.71 4.72
C GLN A 24 -9.13 -16.36 4.33
N LEU A 25 -8.40 -15.52 3.60
CA LEU A 25 -8.94 -14.24 3.12
C LEU A 25 -10.12 -14.45 2.16
N ALA A 26 -10.02 -15.43 1.25
CA ALA A 26 -11.09 -15.73 0.30
C ALA A 26 -12.37 -16.18 1.02
N ASN A 27 -12.24 -16.99 2.07
CA ASN A 27 -13.35 -17.44 2.90
C ASN A 27 -14.02 -16.29 3.66
N GLU A 28 -13.25 -15.38 4.26
CA GLU A 28 -13.80 -14.20 4.95
C GLU A 28 -14.51 -13.23 3.99
N VAL A 29 -13.97 -13.05 2.78
CA VAL A 29 -14.53 -12.17 1.74
C VAL A 29 -15.71 -12.82 1.00
N GLY A 30 -15.87 -14.14 1.09
CA GLY A 30 -16.92 -14.88 0.39
C GLY A 30 -16.66 -15.05 -1.11
N VAL A 31 -15.39 -15.24 -1.51
CA VAL A 31 -14.98 -15.45 -2.90
C VAL A 31 -14.10 -16.69 -3.04
N VAL A 32 -13.86 -17.15 -4.26
CA VAL A 32 -12.92 -18.26 -4.52
C VAL A 32 -11.47 -17.80 -4.36
N VAL A 33 -10.59 -18.69 -3.86
CA VAL A 33 -9.17 -18.38 -3.61
C VAL A 33 -8.42 -17.87 -4.85
N THR A 34 -8.78 -18.37 -6.03
CA THR A 34 -8.19 -17.93 -7.31
C THR A 34 -8.49 -16.46 -7.61
N HIS A 35 -9.65 -15.95 -7.15
CA HIS A 35 -10.00 -14.54 -7.31
C HIS A 35 -9.10 -13.64 -6.45
N ILE A 36 -8.87 -14.01 -5.18
CA ILE A 36 -7.90 -13.32 -4.31
C ILE A 36 -6.50 -13.34 -4.93
N SER A 37 -6.05 -14.49 -5.45
CA SER A 37 -4.75 -14.59 -6.10
C SER A 37 -4.62 -13.67 -7.33
N HIS A 38 -5.65 -13.61 -8.17
CA HIS A 38 -5.65 -12.69 -9.32
C HIS A 38 -5.69 -11.22 -8.90
N ILE A 39 -6.43 -10.86 -7.85
CA ILE A 39 -6.42 -9.51 -7.29
C ILE A 39 -5.02 -9.15 -6.78
N GLU A 40 -4.39 -10.01 -5.98
CA GLU A 40 -3.06 -9.77 -5.40
C GLU A 40 -1.94 -9.67 -6.46
N THR A 41 -2.15 -10.26 -7.63
CA THR A 41 -1.21 -10.21 -8.76
C THR A 41 -1.56 -9.15 -9.81
N GLY A 42 -2.64 -8.39 -9.61
CA GLY A 42 -3.10 -7.36 -10.54
C GLY A 42 -3.75 -7.90 -11.82
N ASN A 43 -4.02 -9.21 -11.89
CA ASN A 43 -4.66 -9.88 -13.03
C ASN A 43 -6.21 -9.77 -13.00
N SER A 44 -6.78 -9.29 -11.90
CA SER A 44 -8.20 -9.03 -11.76
C SER A 44 -8.45 -7.76 -10.96
N VAL A 45 -9.49 -7.02 -11.35
CA VAL A 45 -9.95 -5.83 -10.65
C VAL A 45 -11.10 -6.23 -9.73
N PRO A 46 -10.98 -6.06 -8.40
CA PRO A 46 -12.08 -6.38 -7.49
C PRO A 46 -13.25 -5.43 -7.74
N SER A 47 -14.48 -5.93 -7.56
CA SER A 47 -15.64 -5.05 -7.44
C SER A 47 -15.50 -4.14 -6.20
N LEU A 48 -16.21 -3.02 -6.16
CA LEU A 48 -16.23 -2.16 -4.97
C LEU A 48 -16.67 -2.93 -3.72
N LYS A 49 -17.64 -3.83 -3.86
CA LYS A 49 -18.10 -4.70 -2.76
C LYS A 49 -16.96 -5.59 -2.26
N THR A 50 -16.30 -6.31 -3.17
CA THR A 50 -15.15 -7.17 -2.84
C THR A 50 -14.01 -6.39 -2.19
N LEU A 51 -13.74 -5.16 -2.66
CA LEU A 51 -12.72 -4.32 -2.06
C LEU A 51 -13.08 -3.92 -0.62
N ILE A 52 -14.33 -3.54 -0.34
CA ILE A 52 -14.81 -3.24 1.01
C ILE A 52 -14.70 -4.47 1.92
N ASP A 53 -15.10 -5.64 1.42
CA ASP A 53 -15.03 -6.89 2.16
C ASP A 53 -13.57 -7.26 2.48
N ILE A 54 -12.64 -7.04 1.54
CA ILE A 54 -11.19 -7.22 1.76
C ILE A 54 -10.68 -6.25 2.84
N ILE A 55 -11.05 -4.98 2.79
CA ILE A 55 -10.65 -3.96 3.79
C ILE A 55 -11.09 -4.39 5.19
N ASN A 56 -12.35 -4.84 5.31
CA ASN A 56 -12.90 -5.30 6.58
C ASN A 56 -12.21 -6.57 7.10
N ALA A 57 -12.04 -7.59 6.25
CA ALA A 57 -11.33 -8.84 6.59
C ALA A 57 -9.88 -8.55 7.04
N LEU A 58 -9.19 -7.66 6.31
CA LEU A 58 -7.84 -7.23 6.62
C LEU A 58 -7.76 -6.20 7.75
N ASN A 59 -8.89 -5.78 8.33
CA ASN A 59 -8.97 -4.77 9.40
C ASN A 59 -7.99 -3.61 9.17
N CYS A 60 -7.92 -3.13 7.92
CA CYS A 60 -7.07 -2.03 7.51
C CYS A 60 -7.95 -0.87 7.04
N SER A 61 -7.33 0.28 6.84
CA SER A 61 -7.97 1.44 6.23
C SER A 61 -7.95 1.37 4.71
N ALA A 62 -8.91 2.05 4.06
CA ALA A 62 -8.90 2.21 2.62
C ALA A 62 -7.63 2.94 2.14
N ASP A 63 -7.12 3.90 2.93
CA ASP A 63 -5.89 4.61 2.65
C ASP A 63 -4.69 3.66 2.56
N GLU A 64 -4.54 2.68 3.45
CA GLU A 64 -3.44 1.72 3.36
C GLU A 64 -3.38 0.99 2.01
N LEU A 65 -4.55 0.69 1.42
CA LEU A 65 -4.64 0.04 0.11
C LEU A 65 -4.62 1.00 -1.08
N LEU A 66 -5.10 2.24 -0.92
CA LEU A 66 -5.38 3.17 -2.02
C LEU A 66 -4.56 4.48 -1.98
N CYS A 67 -3.69 4.69 -0.99
CA CYS A 67 -3.03 5.99 -0.70
C CYS A 67 -2.36 6.63 -1.93
N ILE A 68 -1.73 5.84 -2.81
CA ILE A 68 -1.05 6.36 -4.00
C ILE A 68 -2.04 6.80 -5.10
N GLU A 69 -3.23 6.23 -5.11
CA GLU A 69 -4.26 6.52 -6.12
C GLU A 69 -5.15 7.71 -5.71
N ILE A 70 -5.24 8.02 -4.41
CA ILE A 70 -6.09 9.09 -3.88
C ILE A 70 -5.26 10.35 -3.62
N LYS A 71 -5.37 11.35 -4.51
CA LYS A 71 -4.64 12.63 -4.38
C LYS A 71 -4.85 13.35 -3.04
N LYS A 72 -6.03 13.20 -2.42
CA LYS A 72 -6.37 13.77 -1.11
C LYS A 72 -5.96 12.90 0.09
N ALA A 73 -5.46 11.68 -0.12
CA ALA A 73 -4.87 10.85 0.95
C ALA A 73 -3.44 11.27 1.31
N LYS A 74 -2.74 11.98 0.40
CA LYS A 74 -1.40 12.50 0.66
C LYS A 74 -1.31 13.39 1.92
N PRO A 75 -2.23 14.35 2.16
CA PRO A 75 -2.31 15.05 3.44
C PRO A 75 -2.49 14.14 4.68
N VAL A 76 -3.23 13.03 4.56
CA VAL A 76 -3.44 12.07 5.66
C VAL A 76 -2.16 11.28 5.94
N PHE A 77 -1.45 10.87 4.88
CA PHE A 77 -0.13 10.24 4.99
C PHE A 77 0.91 11.17 5.64
N ASP A 78 0.92 12.45 5.24
CA ASP A 78 1.80 13.47 5.82
C ASP A 78 1.49 13.68 7.32
N SER A 79 0.21 13.62 7.71
CA SER A 79 -0.22 13.67 9.12
C SER A 79 0.25 12.46 9.91
N TRP A 80 0.07 11.24 9.40
CA TRP A 80 0.55 10.02 10.06
C TRP A 80 2.07 10.02 10.21
N MET A 81 2.82 10.40 9.18
CA MET A 81 4.28 10.56 9.26
C MET A 81 4.69 11.57 10.33
N THR A 82 3.91 12.65 10.49
CA THR A 82 4.17 13.65 11.53
C THR A 82 3.88 13.09 12.93
N GLU A 83 2.83 12.29 13.10
CA GLU A 83 2.54 11.59 14.36
C GLU A 83 3.65 10.61 14.76
N GLN A 84 4.16 9.81 13.82
CA GLN A 84 5.22 8.83 14.10
C GLN A 84 6.58 9.47 14.45
N LEU A 85 6.75 10.76 14.14
CA LEU A 85 7.96 11.52 14.45
C LEU A 85 7.78 12.46 15.65
N ALA A 86 6.58 12.51 16.23
CA ALA A 86 6.22 13.49 17.25
C ALA A 86 6.97 13.29 18.58
N ASP A 87 7.37 12.05 18.88
CA ASP A 87 8.09 11.65 20.10
C ASP A 87 9.58 11.39 19.86
N CYS A 88 10.06 11.54 18.62
CA CYS A 88 11.47 11.34 18.28
C CYS A 88 12.35 12.46 18.86
N SER A 89 13.50 12.08 19.42
CA SER A 89 14.60 13.00 19.71
C SER A 89 15.23 13.56 18.43
N ALA A 90 16.03 14.62 18.56
CA ALA A 90 16.70 15.26 17.43
C ALA A 90 17.62 14.29 16.65
N ASP A 91 18.30 13.38 17.36
CA ASP A 91 19.18 12.39 16.74
C ASP A 91 18.38 11.30 16.00
N GLU A 92 17.29 10.80 16.59
CA GLU A 92 16.38 9.85 15.94
C GLU A 92 15.77 10.45 14.66
N ALA A 93 15.25 11.69 14.75
CA ALA A 93 14.68 12.38 13.60
C ALA A 93 15.71 12.58 12.48
N LYS A 94 16.97 12.87 12.83
CA LYS A 94 18.07 13.00 11.87
C LYS A 94 18.38 11.67 11.17
N ILE A 95 18.50 10.58 11.92
CA ILE A 95 18.76 9.24 11.38
C ILE A 95 17.62 8.79 10.47
N ILE A 96 16.37 9.00 10.89
CA ILE A 96 15.18 8.67 10.10
C ILE A 96 15.16 9.46 8.80
N LYS A 97 15.41 10.78 8.87
CA LYS A 97 15.50 11.65 7.68
C LYS A 97 16.57 11.14 6.70
N GLU A 98 17.77 10.85 7.18
CA GLU A 98 18.87 10.37 6.32
C GLU A 98 18.55 9.03 5.68
N THR A 99 17.95 8.13 6.44
CA THR A 99 17.48 6.82 5.95
C THR A 99 16.44 6.98 4.86
N VAL A 100 15.42 7.83 5.06
CA VAL A 100 14.36 8.10 4.06
C VAL A 100 14.94 8.67 2.77
N VAL A 101 15.88 9.62 2.88
CA VAL A 101 16.55 10.22 1.71
C VAL A 101 17.36 9.18 0.95
N ASN A 102 18.11 8.34 1.66
CA ASN A 102 18.95 7.31 1.05
C ASN A 102 18.11 6.20 0.42
N LEU A 103 17.05 5.75 1.10
CA LEU A 103 16.11 4.78 0.56
C LEU A 103 15.45 5.29 -0.73
N LYS A 104 15.00 6.55 -0.73
CA LYS A 104 14.44 7.19 -1.94
C LYS A 104 15.43 7.21 -3.10
N LYS A 105 16.71 7.52 -2.84
CA LYS A 105 17.76 7.48 -3.86
C LYS A 105 17.96 6.06 -4.40
N SER A 106 18.01 5.06 -3.51
CA SER A 106 18.15 3.65 -3.89
C SER A 106 16.98 3.14 -4.72
N LEU A 107 15.74 3.42 -4.30
CA LEU A 107 14.54 3.06 -5.06
C LEU A 107 14.54 3.69 -6.45
N ARG A 108 14.94 4.96 -6.56
CA ARG A 108 15.10 5.63 -7.87
C ARG A 108 16.22 5.03 -8.70
N LYS A 109 17.28 4.51 -8.09
CA LYS A 109 18.35 3.81 -8.83
C LYS A 109 17.88 2.46 -9.37
N VAL A 110 17.07 1.73 -8.59
CA VAL A 110 16.55 0.40 -8.94
C VAL A 110 15.38 0.48 -9.94
N TYR A 111 14.46 1.42 -9.74
CA TYR A 111 13.22 1.52 -10.52
C TYR A 111 13.16 2.74 -11.48
N GLY A 112 14.12 3.66 -11.41
CA GLY A 112 14.10 4.95 -12.12
C GLY A 112 14.55 4.93 -13.58
N LYS A 113 14.25 3.85 -14.31
CA LYS A 113 14.06 3.92 -15.76
C LYS A 113 12.77 3.20 -16.15
N SER A 114 11.65 3.77 -15.74
CA SER A 114 10.40 3.69 -16.50
C SER A 114 9.53 4.91 -16.20
N SER A 115 9.18 5.62 -17.27
CA SER A 115 8.21 6.71 -17.39
C SER A 115 8.66 8.16 -17.12
N LYS A 116 9.03 8.80 -18.25
CA LYS A 116 8.93 10.23 -18.54
C LYS A 116 7.50 10.75 -18.28
N TYR A 117 7.23 11.51 -17.23
CA TYR A 117 6.15 12.53 -17.19
C TYR A 117 6.56 13.57 -16.12
N ARG A 118 7.27 14.63 -16.53
CA ARG A 118 6.77 15.99 -16.85
C ARG A 118 6.06 16.68 -15.68
N TYR A 119 6.79 17.62 -15.06
CA TYR A 119 6.23 18.86 -14.52
C TYR A 119 6.98 19.99 -15.22
N ASP A 120 6.42 20.40 -16.36
CA ASP A 120 6.11 21.80 -16.66
C ASP A 120 4.59 21.84 -16.87
#